data_AF-A0A0B3VU73-F1
#
_entry.id   AF-A0A0B3VU73-F1
#
_cell.length_a   1.000
_cell.length_b   1.000
_cell.length_c   1.000
_cell.angle_alpha   90.00
_cell.angle_beta   90.00
_cell.angle_gamma   90.00
#
_symmetry.space_group_name_H-M   'P 1'
#
loop_
_entity.id
_entity.type
_entity.pdbx_description
1 polymer ?
#
loop_
_entity_poly.entity_id
_entity_poly.type
_entity_poly.pdbx_seq_one_letter_code
_entity_poly.pdbx_strand_id
1 'polypeptide(L)'
;MYNSVGINKHKILNAAAQEDPTYENYLRLAEWIKEISEKIDVELFKEALVICTDKGKLQFNFLKGIINNWLQKNVTSYEELKAFELQNRFTNSVSENNNNIQKTYKKGAGANVNNSFAGYAPDELEKILLESQKGKFD
;
A
#
# COMPACT_ATOMS: atom_id res chain seq x y z
N MET A 1 8.74 33.69 -12.04
CA MET A 1 9.98 33.18 -12.66
C MET A 1 10.56 32.12 -11.76
N TYR A 2 10.52 30.85 -12.17
CA TYR A 2 11.11 29.75 -11.40
C TYR A 2 12.63 29.90 -11.43
N ASN A 3 13.24 30.13 -10.28
CA ASN A 3 14.69 30.05 -10.13
C ASN A 3 15.09 28.59 -10.26
N SER A 4 15.68 28.25 -11.41
CA SER A 4 16.42 27.02 -11.60
C SER A 4 17.51 26.98 -10.53
N VAL A 5 17.36 26.07 -9.55
CA VAL A 5 18.43 25.67 -8.64
C VAL A 5 19.45 24.95 -9.52
N GLY A 6 20.32 25.74 -10.15
CA GLY A 6 21.43 25.24 -10.93
C GLY A 6 22.28 24.37 -10.02
N ILE A 7 22.21 23.07 -10.25
CA ILE A 7 23.18 22.12 -9.72
C ILE A 7 24.53 22.60 -10.22
N ASN A 8 25.29 23.27 -9.36
CA ASN A 8 26.56 23.88 -9.71
C ASN A 8 27.52 22.78 -10.13
N LYS A 9 27.74 22.63 -11.44
CA LYS A 9 28.69 21.68 -12.04
C LYS A 9 30.10 21.83 -11.43
N HIS A 10 30.44 23.02 -10.95
CA HIS A 10 31.66 23.32 -10.21
C HIS A 10 31.80 22.64 -8.83
N LYS A 11 30.71 22.25 -8.16
CA LYS A 11 30.79 21.44 -6.94
C LYS A 11 31.06 19.96 -7.24
N ILE A 12 30.62 19.47 -8.39
CA ILE A 12 30.82 18.06 -8.79
C ILE A 12 32.25 17.84 -9.32
N LEU A 13 32.84 18.83 -9.98
CA LEU A 13 34.20 18.72 -10.52
C LEU A 13 35.32 18.82 -9.46
N ASN A 14 35.07 19.45 -8.31
CA ASN A 14 36.10 19.61 -7.27
C ASN A 14 36.13 18.46 -6.24
N ALA A 15 35.26 17.46 -6.41
CA ALA A 15 35.22 16.24 -5.58
C ALA A 15 36.10 15.10 -6.15
N ALA A 16 36.90 15.39 -7.18
CA ALA A 16 38.03 14.57 -7.57
C ALA A 16 39.24 14.73 -6.62
N ALA A 17 39.13 15.59 -5.60
CA ALA A 17 39.98 15.51 -4.42
C ALA A 17 39.49 14.33 -3.56
N GLN A 18 40.04 13.14 -3.85
CA GLN A 18 40.00 11.99 -2.97
C GLN A 18 40.26 12.41 -1.52
N GLU A 19 39.47 11.87 -0.59
CA GLU A 19 39.47 12.09 0.88
C GLU A 19 38.33 12.93 1.49
N ASP A 20 37.29 13.32 0.73
CA ASP A 20 36.02 13.75 1.36
C ASP A 20 35.01 12.58 1.40
N PRO A 21 34.67 12.01 2.58
CA PRO A 21 33.71 10.91 2.71
C PRO A 21 32.31 11.25 2.16
N THR A 22 32.05 12.53 1.89
CA THR A 22 30.80 12.99 1.28
C THR A 22 30.69 12.57 -0.20
N TYR A 23 31.80 12.54 -0.96
CA TYR A 23 31.75 12.19 -2.39
C TYR A 23 31.44 10.71 -2.63
N GLU A 24 32.09 9.83 -1.85
CA GLU A 24 31.82 8.39 -1.88
C GLU A 24 30.34 8.09 -1.55
N ASN A 25 29.77 8.83 -0.59
CA ASN A 25 28.35 8.72 -0.26
C ASN A 25 27.43 9.15 -1.42
N TYR A 26 27.78 10.19 -2.18
CA TYR A 26 27.01 10.59 -3.36
C TYR A 26 27.09 9.56 -4.50
N LEU A 27 28.27 8.98 -4.76
CA LEU A 27 28.43 7.93 -5.76
C LEU A 27 27.58 6.71 -5.41
N ARG A 28 27.69 6.24 -4.16
CA ARG A 28 26.90 5.11 -3.66
C ARG A 28 25.40 5.36 -3.75
N LEU A 29 24.95 6.59 -3.46
CA LEU A 29 23.55 6.98 -3.61
C LEU A 29 23.13 6.95 -5.09
N ALA A 30 23.95 7.51 -6.00
CA ALA A 30 23.65 7.57 -7.41
C ALA A 30 23.56 6.17 -8.05
N GLU A 31 24.49 5.28 -7.71
CA GLU A 31 24.47 3.88 -8.15
C GLU A 31 23.20 3.16 -7.69
N TRP A 32 22.83 3.33 -6.41
CA TRP A 32 21.61 2.73 -5.88
C TRP A 32 20.35 3.31 -6.52
N ILE A 33 20.28 4.63 -6.76
CA ILE A 33 19.14 5.23 -7.45
C ILE A 33 19.00 4.66 -8.86
N LYS A 34 20.11 4.50 -9.58
CA LYS A 34 20.10 3.88 -10.91
C LYS A 34 19.57 2.44 -10.84
N GLU A 35 20.10 1.63 -9.94
CA GLU A 35 19.65 0.24 -9.73
C GLU A 35 18.15 0.15 -9.45
N ILE A 36 17.63 1.04 -8.60
CA ILE A 36 16.20 1.04 -8.23
C ILE A 36 15.33 1.59 -9.37
N SER A 37 15.82 2.56 -10.14
CA SER A 37 15.08 3.11 -11.29
C SER A 37 14.75 2.09 -12.37
N GLU A 38 15.52 1.00 -12.45
CA GLU A 38 15.28 -0.12 -13.36
C GLU A 38 14.27 -1.15 -12.79
N LYS A 39 13.96 -1.07 -11.49
CA LYS A 39 13.15 -2.06 -10.76
C LYS A 39 11.76 -1.57 -10.38
N ILE A 40 11.59 -0.28 -10.14
CA ILE A 40 10.32 0.30 -9.68
C ILE A 40 9.90 1.48 -10.53
N ASP A 41 8.60 1.75 -10.57
CA ASP A 41 8.09 2.95 -11.23
C ASP A 41 8.44 4.24 -10.46
N VAL A 42 8.44 5.36 -11.18
CA VAL A 42 8.78 6.68 -10.63
C VAL A 42 7.76 7.21 -9.62
N GLU A 43 6.48 6.87 -9.76
CA GLU A 43 5.40 7.28 -8.87
C GLU A 43 5.48 6.54 -7.53
N LEU A 44 5.80 5.26 -7.54
CA LEU A 44 6.08 4.44 -6.36
C LEU A 44 7.29 5.00 -5.60
N PHE A 45 8.34 5.41 -6.32
CA PHE A 45 9.48 6.07 -5.69
C PHE A 45 9.11 7.42 -5.04
N LYS A 46 8.27 8.25 -5.70
CA LYS A 46 7.76 9.49 -5.11
C LYS A 46 6.96 9.22 -3.84
N GLU A 47 6.11 8.20 -3.84
CA GLU A 47 5.33 7.81 -2.67
C GLU A 47 6.23 7.46 -1.48
N ALA A 48 7.34 6.74 -1.72
CA ALA A 48 8.32 6.46 -0.68
C ALA A 48 8.93 7.75 -0.07
N LEU A 49 9.16 8.78 -0.89
CA LEU A 49 9.65 10.08 -0.42
C LEU A 49 8.60 10.85 0.39
N VAL A 50 7.33 10.78 -0.01
CA VAL A 50 6.21 11.36 0.75
C VAL A 50 6.15 10.73 2.13
N ILE A 51 6.17 9.38 2.21
CA ILE A 51 6.18 8.65 3.49
C ILE A 51 7.38 9.06 4.36
N CYS A 52 8.58 9.20 3.77
CA CYS A 52 9.75 9.66 4.52
C CYS A 52 9.58 11.08 5.08
N THR A 53 8.97 11.96 4.29
CA THR A 53 8.74 13.37 4.64
C THR A 53 7.67 13.51 5.72
N ASP A 54 6.55 12.80 5.59
CA ASP A 54 5.46 12.80 6.57
C ASP A 54 5.91 12.29 7.94
N LYS A 55 6.85 11.33 7.96
CA LYS A 55 7.45 10.84 9.22
C LYS A 55 8.58 11.72 9.76
N GLY A 56 8.94 12.80 9.07
CA GLY A 56 10.07 13.67 9.43
C GLY A 56 11.43 12.97 9.36
N LYS A 57 11.54 11.86 8.62
CA LYS A 57 12.73 11.00 8.52
C LYS A 57 13.17 10.82 7.07
N LEU A 58 13.53 11.92 6.42
CA LEU A 58 14.16 11.86 5.08
C LEU A 58 15.63 11.42 5.21
N GLN A 59 15.82 10.17 5.63
CA GLN A 59 17.11 9.52 5.80
C GLN A 59 17.23 8.42 4.74
N PHE A 60 18.38 8.33 4.06
CA PHE A 60 18.60 7.36 2.99
C PHE A 60 18.30 5.91 3.42
N ASN A 61 18.73 5.52 4.62
CA ASN A 61 18.49 4.18 5.16
C ASN A 61 16.99 3.90 5.36
N PHE A 62 16.21 4.91 5.72
CA PHE A 62 14.77 4.76 5.91
C PHE A 62 14.05 4.60 4.57
N LEU A 63 14.39 5.44 3.59
CA LEU A 63 13.90 5.31 2.21
C LEU A 63 14.22 3.93 1.62
N LYS A 64 15.48 3.48 1.78
CA LYS A 64 15.93 2.16 1.34
C LYS A 64 15.15 1.03 2.03
N GLY A 65 14.83 1.19 3.32
CA GLY A 65 14.02 0.23 4.06
C GLY A 65 12.59 0.10 3.51
N ILE A 66 11.94 1.22 3.17
CA ILE A 66 10.60 1.22 2.56
C ILE A 66 10.63 0.48 1.22
N ILE A 67 11.54 0.87 0.32
CA ILE A 67 11.63 0.29 -1.02
C ILE A 67 11.97 -1.21 -0.96
N ASN A 68 12.90 -1.60 -0.10
CA ASN A 68 13.23 -3.02 0.08
C ASN A 68 12.05 -3.85 0.58
N ASN A 69 11.22 -3.30 1.47
CA ASN A 69 10.01 -3.99 1.95
C ASN A 69 9.02 -4.23 0.81
N TRP A 70 8.81 -3.23 -0.06
CA TRP A 70 7.96 -3.37 -1.23
C TRP A 70 8.50 -4.37 -2.24
N LEU A 71 9.81 -4.32 -2.54
CA LEU A 71 10.46 -5.29 -3.43
C LEU A 71 10.35 -6.73 -2.91
N GLN A 72 10.52 -6.95 -1.60
CA GLN A 72 10.34 -8.29 -1.00
C GLN A 72 8.91 -8.83 -1.15
N LYS A 73 7.93 -7.94 -1.32
CA LYS A 73 6.52 -8.27 -1.53
C LYS A 73 6.11 -8.24 -3.00
N ASN A 74 7.08 -8.12 -3.92
CA ASN A 74 6.85 -7.97 -5.35
C ASN A 74 5.95 -6.78 -5.71
N VAL A 75 6.04 -5.69 -4.95
CA VAL A 75 5.39 -4.41 -5.28
C VAL A 75 6.41 -3.54 -6.00
N THR A 76 6.24 -3.37 -7.31
CA THR A 76 7.14 -2.59 -8.17
C THR A 76 6.45 -1.43 -8.87
N SER A 77 5.11 -1.38 -8.84
CA SER A 77 4.29 -0.29 -9.35
C SER A 77 3.42 0.37 -8.27
N TYR A 78 3.01 1.60 -8.55
CA TYR A 78 2.09 2.35 -7.69
C TYR A 78 0.70 1.68 -7.57
N GLU A 79 0.24 1.02 -8.63
CA GLU A 79 -1.03 0.28 -8.62
C GLU A 79 -0.98 -0.94 -7.70
N GLU A 80 0.12 -1.71 -7.75
CA GLU A 80 0.36 -2.83 -6.85
C GLU A 80 0.45 -2.39 -5.39
N LEU A 81 1.05 -1.21 -5.13
CA LEU A 81 1.09 -0.65 -3.78
C LEU A 81 -0.34 -0.41 -3.26
N LYS A 82 -1.21 0.19 -4.06
CA LYS A 82 -2.62 0.41 -3.68
C LYS A 82 -3.35 -0.90 -3.41
N ALA A 83 -3.16 -1.90 -4.27
CA ALA A 83 -3.75 -3.22 -4.09
C ALA A 83 -3.25 -3.89 -2.79
N PHE A 84 -1.96 -3.80 -2.52
CA PHE A 84 -1.32 -4.33 -1.32
C PHE A 84 -1.83 -3.65 -0.03
N GLU A 85 -1.96 -2.32 -0.03
CA GLU A 85 -2.53 -1.59 1.11
C GLU A 85 -3.99 -1.95 1.37
N LEU A 86 -4.76 -2.10 0.29
CA LEU A 86 -6.16 -2.50 0.37
C LEU A 86 -6.27 -3.89 1.00
N GLN A 87 -5.45 -4.84 0.55
CA GLN A 87 -5.40 -6.19 1.13
C GLN A 87 -5.02 -6.16 2.62
N ASN A 88 -4.00 -5.40 3.01
CA ASN A 88 -3.60 -5.27 4.42
C ASN A 88 -4.68 -4.64 5.31
N ARG A 89 -5.47 -3.70 4.77
CA ARG A 89 -6.62 -3.13 5.51
C ARG A 89 -7.67 -4.20 5.81
N PHE A 90 -7.93 -5.12 4.88
CA PHE A 90 -8.89 -6.20 5.06
C PHE A 90 -8.36 -7.34 5.96
N THR A 91 -7.08 -7.68 5.91
CA THR A 91 -6.53 -8.75 6.76
C THR A 91 -6.39 -8.32 8.22
N ASN A 92 -6.04 -7.06 8.47
CA ASN A 92 -5.94 -6.52 9.84
C ASN A 92 -7.32 -6.34 10.52
N SER A 93 -8.38 -6.05 9.75
CA SER A 93 -9.75 -5.98 10.31
C SER A 93 -10.34 -7.36 10.64
N VAL A 94 -9.87 -8.42 9.99
CA VAL A 94 -10.27 -9.81 10.28
C VAL A 94 -9.53 -10.36 11.51
N SER A 95 -8.26 -9.99 11.71
CA SER A 95 -7.46 -10.49 12.85
C SER A 95 -7.82 -9.85 14.20
N GLU A 96 -8.31 -8.61 14.21
CA GLU A 96 -8.76 -7.93 15.43
C GLU A 96 -10.06 -8.52 16.04
N ASN A 97 -10.82 -9.31 15.28
CA ASN A 97 -12.06 -9.94 15.76
C ASN A 97 -11.89 -11.37 16.32
N ASN A 98 -10.69 -11.96 16.26
CA ASN A 98 -10.49 -13.37 16.64
C ASN A 98 -10.21 -13.61 18.13
N ASN A 99 -10.00 -12.56 18.94
CA ASN A 99 -9.75 -12.72 20.38
C ASN A 99 -11.02 -12.66 21.26
N ASN A 100 -12.22 -12.68 20.67
CA ASN A 100 -13.47 -12.69 21.45
C ASN A 100 -14.59 -13.58 20.87
N ILE A 101 -14.23 -14.69 20.21
CA ILE A 101 -15.19 -15.74 19.82
C ILE A 101 -14.98 -16.99 20.68
N GLN A 102 -15.00 -16.80 22.00
CA GLN A 102 -15.49 -17.83 22.93
C GLN A 102 -16.57 -17.20 23.81
N LYS A 103 -17.55 -16.53 23.19
CA LYS A 103 -18.84 -16.31 23.83
C LYS A 103 -19.79 -17.34 23.24
N THR A 104 -20.05 -18.38 24.03
CA THR A 104 -21.21 -19.25 23.90
C THR A 104 -22.44 -18.39 23.63
N TYR A 105 -22.95 -18.45 22.40
CA TYR A 105 -24.16 -17.72 22.01
C TYR A 105 -25.31 -18.29 22.83
N LYS A 106 -25.74 -17.55 23.86
CA LYS A 106 -27.04 -17.82 24.48
C LYS A 106 -28.08 -17.49 23.43
N LYS A 107 -28.79 -18.53 22.98
CA LYS A 107 -29.92 -18.49 22.05
C LYS A 107 -31.03 -17.60 22.63
N GLY A 108 -30.96 -16.30 22.32
CA GLY A 108 -32.01 -15.31 22.58
C GLY A 108 -32.87 -15.11 21.35
N ALA A 109 -34.13 -14.74 21.56
CA ALA A 109 -35.12 -14.46 20.51
C ALA A 109 -34.58 -13.38 19.55
N GLY A 110 -34.12 -13.80 18.37
CA GLY A 110 -33.45 -12.95 17.38
C GLY A 110 -32.26 -13.62 16.68
N ALA A 111 -31.74 -14.73 17.20
CA ALA A 111 -30.66 -15.49 16.56
C ALA A 111 -31.18 -16.49 15.51
N ASN A 112 -31.64 -15.99 14.36
CA ASN A 112 -31.67 -16.74 13.09
C ASN A 112 -31.71 -15.75 11.93
N VAL A 113 -30.55 -15.28 11.47
CA VAL A 113 -30.47 -14.38 10.30
C VAL A 113 -29.55 -14.87 9.21
N ASN A 114 -29.16 -16.16 9.14
CA ASN A 114 -28.28 -16.56 8.04
C ASN A 114 -28.42 -17.95 7.44
N ASN A 115 -29.56 -18.63 7.62
CA ASN A 115 -29.87 -19.85 6.84
C ASN A 115 -31.11 -19.71 5.95
N SER A 116 -31.75 -18.53 5.86
CA SER A 116 -33.00 -18.36 5.11
C SER A 116 -32.89 -18.62 3.61
N PHE A 117 -31.68 -18.61 3.06
CA PHE A 117 -31.44 -18.82 1.62
C PHE A 117 -30.54 -20.02 1.29
N ALA A 118 -30.11 -20.79 2.29
CA ALA A 118 -29.19 -21.91 2.09
C ALA A 118 -29.81 -23.12 1.36
N GLY A 119 -31.13 -23.11 1.12
CA GLY A 119 -31.88 -24.22 0.51
C GLY A 119 -32.51 -23.91 -0.85
N TYR A 120 -32.29 -22.73 -1.43
CA TYR A 120 -32.85 -22.38 -2.74
C TYR A 120 -31.78 -22.45 -3.82
N ALA A 121 -32.18 -22.91 -5.00
CA ALA A 121 -31.33 -22.81 -6.18
C ALA A 121 -31.24 -21.33 -6.65
N PRO A 122 -30.18 -20.92 -7.37
CA PRO A 122 -29.96 -19.53 -7.74
C PRO A 122 -31.12 -18.88 -8.53
N ASP A 123 -31.78 -19.65 -9.36
CA ASP A 123 -32.95 -19.27 -10.17
C ASP A 123 -34.21 -19.04 -9.32
N GLU A 124 -34.40 -19.86 -8.28
CA GLU A 124 -35.50 -19.67 -7.33
C GLU A 124 -35.34 -18.38 -6.50
N LEU A 125 -34.10 -18.05 -6.13
CA LEU A 125 -33.78 -16.81 -5.42
C LEU A 125 -34.10 -15.58 -6.27
N GLU A 126 -33.72 -15.61 -7.54
CA GLU A 126 -34.00 -14.53 -8.48
C GLU A 126 -35.50 -14.30 -8.65
N LYS A 127 -36.29 -15.39 -8.74
CA LYS A 127 -37.75 -15.33 -8.80
C LYS A 127 -38.35 -14.71 -7.52
N ILE A 128 -37.89 -15.13 -6.34
CA ILE A 128 -38.36 -14.61 -5.04
C ILE A 128 -38.04 -13.11 -4.90
N LEU A 129 -36.85 -12.68 -5.34
CA LEU A 129 -36.44 -11.29 -5.32
C LEU A 129 -37.28 -10.42 -6.25
N LEU A 130 -37.62 -10.91 -7.45
CA LEU A 130 -38.49 -10.21 -8.39
C LEU A 130 -39.92 -10.07 -7.87
N GLU A 131 -40.50 -11.15 -7.32
CA GLU A 131 -41.86 -11.14 -6.76
C GLU A 131 -41.96 -10.20 -5.55
N SER A 132 -40.92 -10.11 -4.72
CA SER A 132 -40.91 -9.24 -3.54
C SER A 132 -40.80 -7.74 -3.85
N GLN A 133 -40.42 -7.39 -5.09
CA GLN A 133 -40.32 -6.00 -5.55
C GLN A 133 -41.56 -5.56 -6.35
N LYS A 134 -42.34 -6.50 -6.90
CA LYS A 134 -43.61 -6.20 -7.56
C LYS A 134 -44.63 -5.71 -6.52
N GLY A 135 -45.09 -4.47 -6.67
CA GLY A 135 -46.05 -3.82 -5.77
C GLY A 135 -45.43 -2.85 -4.75
N LYS A 136 -44.10 -2.67 -4.73
CA LYS A 136 -43.46 -1.61 -3.90
C LYS A 136 -43.41 -0.24 -4.58
N PHE A 137 -43.79 -0.17 -5.84
CA PHE A 137 -43.74 1.05 -6.65
C PHE A 137 -45.09 1.38 -7.31
N ASP A 138 -46.18 0.78 -6.82
CA ASP A 138 -47.55 1.13 -7.20
C ASP A 138 -48.08 2.28 -6.33
#